data_AF-A0A561CTJ0-F1
#
_entry.id   AF-A0A561CTJ0-F1
#
_cell.length_a   1.000
_cell.length_b   1.000
_cell.length_c   1.000
_cell.angle_alpha   90.00
_cell.angle_beta   90.00
_cell.angle_gamma   90.00
#
_symmetry.space_group_name_H-M   'P 1'
#
loop_
_entity.id
_entity.type
_entity.pdbx_description
1 polymer ?
#
loop_
_entity_poly.entity_id
_entity_poly.type
_entity_poly.pdbx_seq_one_letter_code
_entity_poly.pdbx_strand_id
1 'polypeptide(L)' 'MKWFGIGKERSKLGRYIDQHGISQKELERSGVSRATISRLCSDEDHQPTMSTARKIINFLKKLDPNVDYNDFFDM' A
#
# COMPACT_ATOMS: atom_id res chain seq x y z
N MET A 1 -13.96 11.55 -2.92
CA MET A 1 -14.85 10.46 -3.38
C MET A 1 -14.88 9.38 -2.31
N LYS A 2 -16.04 9.06 -1.75
CA LYS A 2 -16.22 7.96 -0.78
C LYS A 2 -16.37 6.65 -1.56
N TRP A 3 -15.38 5.76 -1.49
CA TRP A 3 -15.53 4.35 -1.88
C TRP A 3 -15.46 3.50 -0.60
N PHE A 4 -16.48 3.62 0.23
CA PHE A 4 -16.69 2.75 1.38
C PHE A 4 -17.66 1.63 0.97
N GLY A 5 -17.27 0.38 1.22
CA GLY A 5 -18.26 -0.63 1.62
C GLY A 5 -18.76 -1.61 0.56
N ILE A 6 -17.89 -2.52 0.11
CA ILE A 6 -18.31 -3.91 -0.09
C ILE A 6 -17.22 -4.82 0.50
N GLY A 7 -17.19 -4.95 1.83
CA GLY A 7 -16.63 -6.09 2.59
C GLY A 7 -15.22 -6.62 2.29
N LYS A 8 -14.43 -6.01 1.41
CA LYS A 8 -13.09 -6.48 1.09
C LYS A 8 -12.17 -6.14 2.25
N GLU A 9 -11.51 -7.17 2.75
CA GLU A 9 -10.41 -7.01 3.69
C GLU A 9 -9.39 -6.00 3.14
N ARG A 10 -8.79 -5.26 4.07
CA ARG A 10 -7.82 -4.22 3.81
C ARG A 10 -6.68 -4.41 4.77
N SER A 11 -5.46 -4.46 4.25
CA SER A 11 -4.25 -4.40 5.06
C SER A 11 -4.02 -2.97 5.60
N LYS A 12 -3.03 -2.79 6.46
CA LYS A 12 -2.55 -1.46 6.88
C LYS A 12 -2.24 -0.55 5.68
N LEU A 13 -1.53 -1.06 4.67
CA LEU A 13 -1.23 -0.33 3.43
C LEU A 13 -2.51 0.07 2.67
N GLY A 14 -3.45 -0.87 2.53
CA GLY A 14 -4.72 -0.62 1.84
C GLY A 14 -5.53 0.48 2.51
N ARG A 15 -5.64 0.43 3.84
CA ARG A 15 -6.32 1.46 4.65
C ARG A 15 -5.65 2.82 4.49
N TYR A 16 -4.32 2.86 4.51
CA TYR A 16 -3.55 4.09 4.37
C TYR A 16 -3.79 4.78 3.01
N ILE A 17 -3.68 4.05 1.90
CA ILE A 17 -3.86 4.66 0.57
C ILE A 17 -5.30 5.13 0.35
N ASP A 18 -6.29 4.39 0.87
CA ASP A 18 -7.70 4.76 0.80
C ASP A 18 -7.96 6.07 1.58
N GLN A 19 -7.36 6.24 2.76
CA GLN A 19 -7.46 7.46 3.59
C GLN A 19 -6.77 8.67 2.94
N HIS A 20 -5.69 8.46 2.21
CA HIS A 20 -4.92 9.51 1.53
C HIS A 20 -5.40 9.78 0.10
N GLY A 21 -6.45 9.10 -0.36
CA GLY A 21 -6.98 9.27 -1.71
C GLY A 21 -6.04 8.78 -2.82
N ILE A 22 -5.10 7.89 -2.49
CA ILE A 22 -4.15 7.29 -3.44
C ILE A 22 -4.78 6.02 -4.01
N SER A 23 -4.98 5.98 -5.32
CA SER A 23 -5.46 4.75 -5.96
C SER A 23 -4.36 3.69 -6.07
N GLN A 24 -4.74 2.40 -6.10
CA GLN A 24 -3.78 1.33 -6.39
C GLN A 24 -3.06 1.52 -7.74
N LYS A 25 -3.75 2.12 -8.73
CA LYS A 25 -3.16 2.48 -10.04
C LYS A 25 -2.06 3.54 -9.91
N GLU A 26 -2.21 4.50 -9.02
CA GLU A 26 -1.15 5.47 -8.74
C GLU A 26 0.04 4.79 -8.04
N LEU A 27 -0.24 3.87 -7.11
CA LEU A 27 0.80 3.12 -6.40
C LEU A 27 1.61 2.22 -7.35
N GLU A 28 1.06 1.78 -8.49
CA GLU A 28 1.80 1.04 -9.54
C GLU A 28 3.02 1.83 -10.05
N ARG A 29 3.02 3.17 -9.94
CA ARG A 29 4.17 4.02 -10.29
C ARG A 29 5.39 3.80 -9.38
N SER A 30 5.25 3.06 -8.28
CA SER A 30 6.37 2.56 -7.49
C SER A 30 7.22 1.51 -8.22
N GLY A 31 6.73 0.96 -9.35
CA GLY A 31 7.39 -0.11 -10.07
C GLY A 31 7.13 -1.50 -9.46
N VAL A 32 6.04 -1.62 -8.69
CA VAL A 32 5.50 -2.89 -8.20
C VAL A 32 4.29 -3.27 -9.06
N SER A 33 4.15 -4.57 -9.37
CA SER A 33 3.06 -5.04 -10.22
C SER A 33 1.69 -4.80 -9.58
N ARG A 34 0.67 -4.54 -10.41
CA ARG A 34 -0.72 -4.40 -9.98
C ARG A 34 -1.21 -5.59 -9.16
N ALA A 35 -0.85 -6.82 -9.55
CA ALA A 35 -1.23 -8.02 -8.84
C ALA A 35 -0.65 -8.06 -7.42
N THR A 36 0.63 -7.69 -7.27
CA THR A 36 1.30 -7.59 -5.97
C THR A 36 0.68 -6.49 -5.12
N ILE A 37 0.46 -5.29 -5.68
CA ILE A 37 -0.19 -4.18 -4.97
C ILE A 37 -1.58 -4.59 -4.48
N SER A 38 -2.39 -5.21 -5.35
CA SER A 38 -3.73 -5.64 -4.97
C SER A 38 -3.70 -6.60 -3.78
N ARG A 39 -2.78 -7.58 -3.77
CA ARG A 39 -2.61 -8.51 -2.64
C ARG A 39 -2.18 -7.78 -1.38
N LEU A 40 -1.13 -6.97 -1.48
CA LEU A 40 -0.60 -6.17 -0.35
C LEU A 40 -1.61 -5.19 0.22
N CYS A 41 -2.61 -4.75 -0.54
CA CYS A 41 -3.67 -3.86 -0.05
C CYS A 41 -4.86 -4.62 0.56
N SER A 42 -5.05 -5.89 0.26
CA SER A 42 -6.22 -6.66 0.69
C SER A 42 -5.94 -7.68 1.79
N ASP A 43 -4.74 -8.25 1.80
CA ASP A 43 -4.33 -9.34 2.69
C ASP A 43 -3.31 -8.79 3.69
N GLU A 44 -3.65 -8.83 4.99
CA GLU A 44 -2.80 -8.31 6.07
C GLU A 44 -1.65 -9.26 6.44
N ASP A 45 -1.79 -10.55 6.14
CA ASP A 45 -0.77 -11.57 6.37
C ASP A 45 0.24 -11.65 5.20
N HIS A 46 -0.12 -11.13 4.03
CA HIS A 46 0.77 -11.11 2.88
C HIS A 46 1.86 -10.04 3.00
N GLN A 47 3.05 -10.45 3.43
CA GLN A 47 4.21 -9.57 3.53
C GLN A 47 4.99 -9.45 2.21
N PRO A 48 5.48 -8.24 1.85
CA PRO A 48 6.31 -8.04 0.67
C PRO A 48 7.73 -8.58 0.88
N THR A 49 8.51 -8.65 -0.21
CA THR A 49 9.98 -8.71 -0.09
C THR A 49 10.54 -7.33 0.29
N MET A 50 11.75 -7.27 0.87
CA MET A 50 12.41 -5.98 1.16
C MET A 50 12.53 -5.07 -0.07
N SER A 51 12.76 -5.64 -1.25
CA SER A 51 12.84 -4.87 -2.51
C SER A 51 11.49 -4.24 -2.88
N THR A 52 10.40 -5.02 -2.76
CA THR A 52 9.03 -4.52 -2.99
C THR A 52 8.64 -3.47 -1.95
N ALA A 53 8.90 -3.73 -0.66
CA ALA A 53 8.62 -2.80 0.42
C ALA A 53 9.35 -1.47 0.19
N ARG A 54 10.65 -1.52 -0.14
CA ARG A 54 11.46 -0.32 -0.41
C ARG A 54 10.89 0.53 -1.53
N LYS A 55 10.43 -0.10 -2.62
CA LYS A 55 9.79 0.62 -3.74
C LYS A 55 8.52 1.34 -3.31
N ILE A 56 7.67 0.67 -2.54
CA ILE A 56 6.42 1.24 -2.00
C ILE A 56 6.73 2.41 -1.07
N ILE A 57 7.60 2.21 -0.07
CA ILE A 57 7.97 3.26 0.90
C ILE A 57 8.61 4.45 0.19
N ASN A 58 9.52 4.25 -0.77
CA ASN A 58 10.12 5.34 -1.53
C ASN A 58 9.10 6.12 -2.38
N PHE A 59 8.02 5.48 -2.82
CA PHE A 59 6.92 6.18 -3.49
C PHE A 59 6.11 6.99 -2.49
N LEU A 60 5.70 6.39 -1.37
CA LEU A 60 4.89 7.05 -0.33
C LEU A 60 5.64 8.21 0.35
N LYS A 61 6.96 8.08 0.58
CA LYS A 61 7.82 9.14 1.15
C LYS A 61 7.85 10.43 0.33
N LYS A 62 7.47 10.39 -0.95
CA LYS A 62 7.32 11.60 -1.80
C LYS A 62 6.06 12.39 -1.48
N LEU A 63 5.08 11.76 -0.83
CA LEU A 63 3.78 12.33 -0.48
C LEU A 63 3.70 12.61 1.02
N ASP A 64 4.19 11.68 1.84
CA ASP A 64 4.34 11.82 3.28
C ASP A 64 5.73 11.33 3.70
N PRO A 65 6.66 12.24 4.07
CA PRO A 65 8.03 11.87 4.41
C PRO A 65 8.17 11.06 5.71
N ASN A 66 7.14 10.98 6.55
CA ASN A 66 7.22 10.32 7.87
C ASN A 66 6.90 8.83 7.82
N VAL A 67 6.31 8.33 6.73
CA VAL A 67 5.96 6.91 6.61
C VAL A 67 7.20 6.02 6.58
N ASP A 68 7.10 4.83 7.16
CA ASP A 68 8.15 3.82 7.13
C ASP A 68 7.60 2.40 7.00
N TYR A 69 8.49 1.41 6.99
CA TYR A 69 8.13 0.01 6.74
C TYR A 69 7.13 -0.53 7.78
N ASN A 70 7.40 -0.25 9.06
CA ASN A 70 6.62 -0.73 10.20
C ASN A 70 5.17 -0.19 10.26
N ASP A 71 4.87 0.86 9.50
CA ASP A 71 3.50 1.36 9.40
C ASP A 71 2.60 0.39 8.63
N PHE A 72 3.19 -0.43 7.75
CA PHE A 72 2.44 -1.25 6.79
C PHE A 72 2.80 -2.73 6.80
N PHE A 73 4.04 -3.05 7.15
CA PHE A 73 4.63 -4.39 7.05
C PHE A 73 5.34 -4.73 8.37
N ASP A 74 5.44 -6.01 8.69
CA ASP A 74 6.14 -6.46 9.90
C ASP A 74 7.64 -6.63 9.61
N MET A 75 8.37 -5.50 9.50
CA MET A 75 9.76 -5.43 8.98
C MET A 75 10.68 -4.44 9.71
#